data_AF-X0V5B0-F1
#
_entry.id   AF-X0V5B0-F1
#
_cell.length_a   1.000
_cell.length_b   1.000
_cell.length_c   1.000
_cell.angle_alpha   90.00
_cell.angle_beta   90.00
_cell.angle_gamma   90.00
#
_symmetry.space_group_name_H-M   'P 1'
#
loop_
_entity.id
_entity.type
_entity.pdbx_description
1 polymer ?
#
loop_
_entity_poly.entity_id
_entity_poly.type
_entity_poly.pdbx_seq_one_letter_code
_entity_poly.pdbx_strand_id
1 'polypeptide(L)' 'GLLLPCNVTVREEADGRSVVTVLDPNVMARVSPSAELKEVVRLARQKLERVLDELSRQPVN' A
#
# COMPACT_ATOMS: atom_id res chain seq x y z
N GLY A 1 2.27 2.82 -17.77
CA GLY A 1 2.09 3.06 -16.33
C GLY A 1 3.39 2.85 -15.61
N LEU A 2 4.19 3.90 -15.42
CA LEU A 2 5.53 3.79 -14.82
C LEU A 2 5.51 3.42 -13.32
N LEU A 3 4.39 3.68 -12.64
CA LEU A 3 4.20 3.47 -11.19
C LEU A 3 3.11 2.45 -10.87
N LEU A 4 2.76 1.61 -11.86
CA LEU A 4 1.80 0.52 -11.70
C LEU A 4 2.54 -0.81 -11.88
N PRO A 5 2.17 -1.86 -11.12
CA PRO A 5 1.11 -1.92 -10.10
C PRO A 5 1.51 -1.26 -8.76
N CYS A 6 0.56 -1.16 -7.81
CA CYS A 6 0.90 -0.84 -6.41
C CYS A 6 1.73 -1.98 -5.83
N ASN A 7 3.02 -1.74 -5.60
CA ASN A 7 3.93 -2.76 -5.10
C ASN A 7 3.66 -3.05 -3.62
N VAL A 8 3.65 -4.34 -3.28
CA VAL A 8 3.57 -4.87 -1.92
C VAL A 8 4.77 -5.78 -1.70
N THR A 9 5.41 -5.65 -0.55
CA THR A 9 6.52 -6.51 -0.14
C THR A 9 6.14 -7.20 1.16
N VAL A 10 6.34 -8.51 1.21
CA VAL A 10 6.20 -9.33 2.40
C VAL A 10 7.55 -9.94 2.69
N ARG A 11 8.04 -9.77 3.92
CA ARG A 11 9.31 -10.35 4.37
C ARG A 11 9.17 -10.88 5.79
N GLU A 12 9.99 -11.85 6.14
CA GLU A 12 10.12 -12.33 7.51
C GLU A 12 11.25 -11.58 8.21
N GLU A 13 11.02 -11.20 9.47
CA GLU A 13 12.03 -10.63 10.37
C GLU A 13 12.75 -11.73 11.14
N ALA A 14 13.89 -11.39 11.75
CA ALA A 14 14.68 -12.34 12.53
C ALA A 14 13.93 -12.99 13.71
N ASP A 15 12.83 -12.39 14.16
CA ASP A 15 11.95 -12.90 15.22
C ASP A 15 10.76 -13.73 14.70
N GLY A 16 10.76 -14.08 13.41
CA GLY A 16 9.71 -14.87 12.76
C GLY A 16 8.45 -14.09 12.40
N ARG A 17 8.38 -12.78 12.69
CA ARG A 17 7.24 -11.96 12.29
C ARG A 17 7.28 -11.63 10.81
N SER A 18 6.12 -11.65 10.17
CA SER A 18 5.97 -11.11 8.82
C SER A 18 5.80 -9.58 8.86
N VAL A 19 6.58 -8.86 8.06
CA VAL A 19 6.42 -7.43 7.80
C VAL A 19 5.89 -7.23 6.40
N VAL A 20 4.73 -6.56 6.32
CA VAL A 20 4.08 -6.19 5.07
C VAL A 20 4.28 -4.69 4.83
N THR A 21 4.92 -4.33 3.73
CA THR A 21 5.11 -2.95 3.29
C THR A 21 4.35 -2.72 1.99
N VAL A 22 3.62 -1.61 1.93
CA VAL A 22 2.85 -1.21 0.74
C VAL A 22 3.33 0.16 0.28
N LEU A 23 3.51 0.33 -1.04
CA LEU A 23 3.80 1.64 -1.63
C LEU A 23 2.64 2.61 -1.37
N ASP A 24 2.91 3.80 -0.82
CA ASP A 24 1.89 4.85 -0.64
C ASP A 24 1.45 5.40 -2.00
N PRO A 25 0.16 5.26 -2.41
CA PRO A 25 -0.33 5.78 -3.67
C PRO A 25 -0.14 7.30 -3.83
N ASN A 26 0.00 8.06 -2.75
CA ASN A 26 0.28 9.50 -2.82
C ASN A 26 1.60 9.82 -3.52
N VAL A 27 2.56 8.89 -3.56
CA VAL A 27 3.80 9.07 -4.32
C VAL A 27 3.49 9.25 -5.81
N MET A 28 2.45 8.60 -6.34
CA MET A 28 2.02 8.74 -7.73
C MET A 28 1.49 10.15 -8.04
N ALA A 29 0.77 10.76 -7.11
CA ALA A 29 0.25 12.12 -7.25
C ALA A 29 1.36 13.19 -7.29
N ARG A 30 2.56 12.88 -6.78
CA ARG A 30 3.74 13.76 -6.89
C ARG A 30 4.39 13.70 -8.26
N VAL A 31 4.19 12.62 -9.01
CA VAL A 31 4.79 12.38 -10.33
C VAL A 31 3.91 12.91 -11.46
N SER A 32 2.60 13.00 -11.26
CA SER A 32 1.67 13.61 -12.23
C SER A 32 0.51 14.33 -11.54
N PRO A 33 0.27 15.62 -11.81
CA PRO A 33 -0.78 16.41 -11.14
C PRO A 33 -2.16 16.31 -11.82
N SER A 34 -2.55 15.15 -12.39
CA SER A 34 -3.87 15.02 -13.02
C SER A 34 -5.01 14.92 -12.00
N ALA A 35 -6.14 15.57 -12.29
CA ALA A 35 -7.31 15.57 -11.41
C ALA A 35 -7.93 14.18 -11.30
N GLU A 36 -8.00 13.42 -12.40
CA GLU A 36 -8.49 12.03 -12.34
C GLU A 36 -7.57 11.13 -11.50
N LEU A 37 -6.26 11.38 -11.50
CA LEU A 37 -5.31 10.60 -10.71
C LEU A 37 -5.49 10.83 -9.21
N LYS A 38 -5.88 12.03 -8.78
CA LYS A 38 -6.13 12.31 -7.35
C LYS A 38 -7.22 11.41 -6.77
N GLU A 39 -8.29 11.20 -7.51
CA GLU A 39 -9.40 10.35 -7.07
C GLU A 39 -8.98 8.87 -7.02
N VAL A 40 -8.24 8.40 -8.03
CA VAL A 40 -7.68 7.05 -8.05
C VAL A 40 -6.73 6.82 -6.87
N VAL A 41 -5.85 7.79 -6.58
CA VAL A 41 -4.92 7.75 -5.45
C VAL A 41 -5.67 7.68 -4.13
N ARG A 42 -6.71 8.50 -3.95
CA ARG A 42 -7.55 8.50 -2.75
C ARG A 42 -8.21 7.14 -2.53
N LEU A 43 -8.83 6.58 -3.57
CA LEU A 43 -9.51 5.29 -3.51
C LEU A 43 -8.52 4.14 -3.26
N ALA A 44 -7.37 4.14 -3.93
CA ALA A 44 -6.32 3.14 -3.72
C ALA A 44 -5.83 3.16 -2.28
N ARG A 45 -5.52 4.34 -1.75
CA ARG A 45 -5.07 4.52 -0.36
C ARG A 45 -6.10 3.97 0.63
N GLN A 46 -7.36 4.36 0.50
CA GLN A 46 -8.44 3.88 1.39
C GLN A 46 -8.60 2.35 1.38
N LYS A 47 -8.32 1.70 0.25
CA LYS A 47 -8.38 0.22 0.17
C LYS A 47 -7.16 -0.41 0.83
N LEU A 48 -5.96 0.13 0.60
CA LEU A 48 -4.72 -0.40 1.16
C LEU A 48 -4.66 -0.21 2.68
N GLU A 49 -5.13 0.92 3.21
CA GLU A 49 -5.27 1.14 4.66
C GLU A 49 -6.17 0.08 5.30
N ARG A 50 -7.32 -0.23 4.68
CA ARG A 50 -8.22 -1.30 5.16
C ARG A 50 -7.57 -2.68 5.17
N VAL A 51 -6.75 -2.98 4.17
CA VAL A 51 -6.01 -4.26 4.11
C VAL A 51 -4.96 -4.31 5.23
N LEU A 52 -4.20 -3.22 5.44
CA LEU A 52 -3.21 -3.16 6.51
C LEU A 52 -3.84 -3.25 7.90
N ASP A 53 -5.00 -2.62 8.11
CA ASP A 53 -5.76 -2.73 9.35
C ASP A 53 -6.21 -4.17 9.61
N GLU A 54 -6.69 -4.87 8.57
CA GLU A 54 -7.12 -6.26 8.70
C GLU A 54 -5.94 -7.19 9.01
N LEU A 55 -4.81 -7.02 8.31
CA LEU A 55 -3.58 -7.78 8.55
C LEU A 55 -3.02 -7.53 9.95
N SER A 56 -3.14 -6.32 10.48
CA SER A 56 -2.68 -5.97 11.83
C SER A 56 -3.54 -6.57 12.94
N ARG A 57 -4.78 -6.97 12.62
CA ARG A 57 -5.69 -7.64 13.56
C ARG A 57 -5.53 -9.15 13.57
N GLN A 58 -4.96 -9.73 12.51
CA GLN A 58 -4.74 -11.17 12.44
C GLN A 58 -3.54 -11.56 13.33
N PRO A 59 -3.69 -12.53 14.24
CA PRO A 59 -2.54 -13.08 14.94
C PRO A 59 -1.62 -13.75 13.92
N VAL A 60 -0.35 -13.35 13.92
CA VAL A 60 0.70 -14.00 13.14
C VAL A 60 0.87 -15.40 13.73
N ASN A 61 0.63 -16.42 12.90
CA ASN A 61 0.74 -17.84 13.27
C ASN A 61 2.20 -18.24 13.48
#